data_AF-A0A350JAF6-F1
#
_entry.id   AF-A0A350JAF6-F1
#
_cell.length_a   1.000
_cell.length_b   1.000
_cell.length_c   1.000
_cell.angle_alpha   90.00
_cell.angle_beta   90.00
_cell.angle_gamma   90.00
#
_symmetry.space_group_name_H-M   'P 1'
#
loop_
_entity.id
_entity.type
_entity.pdbx_description
1 polymer ?
#
loop_
_entity_poly.entity_id
_entity_poly.type
_entity_poly.pdbx_seq_one_letter_code
_entity_poly.pdbx_strand_id
1 'polypeptide(L)'
;MTNTLGYRGWLYSVLIAIDQLGNALAGGYADSTISARVGYNVRHAAPQRQNYWRLLEGIINYTFLPLDGPDHCYQAYLAGNQTYYRDGSDLMRVILSSLIIFNAIPIAIVTRVVAWHRNRHQH
;
A
#
# COMPACT_ATOMS: atom_id res chain seq x y z
N MET A 1 -10.37 8.39 27.61
CA MET A 1 -9.29 8.11 26.64
C MET A 1 -9.43 6.74 25.94
N THR A 2 -10.54 6.02 26.14
CA THR A 2 -10.84 4.71 25.52
C THR A 2 -11.49 4.82 24.14
N ASN A 3 -12.32 5.85 23.93
CA ASN A 3 -13.02 6.06 22.66
C ASN A 3 -12.09 6.37 21.49
N THR A 4 -11.05 7.19 21.69
CA THR A 4 -10.11 7.59 20.62
C THR A 4 -9.24 6.44 20.11
N LEU A 5 -8.86 5.48 20.97
CA LEU A 5 -8.14 4.27 20.57
C LEU A 5 -9.05 3.32 19.77
N GLY A 6 -10.31 3.15 20.19
CA GLY A 6 -11.31 2.35 19.48
C GLY A 6 -11.64 2.90 18.10
N TYR A 7 -11.90 4.22 17.98
CA TYR A 7 -12.20 4.86 16.69
C TYR A 7 -11.02 4.84 15.71
N ARG A 8 -9.79 5.04 16.21
CA ARG A 8 -8.57 4.94 15.39
C ARG A 8 -8.35 3.52 14.88
N GLY A 9 -8.58 2.51 15.72
CA GLY A 9 -8.54 1.11 15.32
C GLY A 9 -9.59 0.77 14.27
N TRP A 10 -10.84 1.18 14.48
CA TRP A 10 -11.92 0.96 13.52
C TRP A 10 -11.65 1.60 12.15
N LEU A 11 -11.26 2.88 12.13
CA LEU A 11 -10.96 3.57 10.86
C LEU A 11 -9.78 2.91 10.15
N TYR A 12 -8.73 2.51 10.89
CA TYR A 12 -7.60 1.78 10.32
C TYR A 12 -8.02 0.44 9.70
N SER A 13 -8.88 -0.32 10.38
CA SER A 13 -9.44 -1.57 9.84
C SER A 13 -10.27 -1.34 8.57
N VAL A 14 -11.07 -0.28 8.52
CA VAL A 14 -11.84 0.08 7.32
C VAL A 14 -10.91 0.42 6.15
N LEU A 15 -9.84 1.19 6.40
CA LEU A 15 -8.86 1.53 5.36
C LEU A 15 -8.12 0.29 4.83
N ILE A 16 -7.74 -0.64 5.72
CA ILE A 16 -7.17 -1.93 5.31
C ILE A 16 -8.15 -2.71 4.43
N ALA A 17 -9.43 -2.80 4.82
CA ALA A 17 -10.43 -3.53 4.07
C ALA A 17 -10.67 -2.92 2.67
N ILE A 18 -10.63 -1.60 2.53
CA ILE A 18 -10.72 -0.91 1.24
C ILE A 18 -9.50 -1.23 0.36
N ASP A 19 -8.30 -1.23 0.93
CA ASP A 19 -7.08 -1.59 0.20
C ASP A 19 -7.11 -3.05 -0.27
N GLN A 20 -7.52 -3.97 0.61
CA GLN A 20 -7.73 -5.38 0.31
C GLN A 20 -8.79 -5.59 -0.79
N LEU A 21 -9.89 -4.84 -0.77
CA LEU A 21 -10.88 -4.84 -1.84
C LEU A 21 -10.27 -4.41 -3.17
N GLY A 22 -9.49 -3.32 -3.18
CA GLY A 22 -8.77 -2.87 -4.36
C GLY A 22 -7.82 -3.95 -4.91
N ASN A 23 -7.09 -4.62 -4.03
CA ASN A 23 -6.22 -5.73 -4.42
C ASN A 23 -7.01 -6.89 -5.04
N ALA A 24 -8.13 -7.28 -4.44
CA ALA A 24 -8.99 -8.35 -4.93
C ALA A 24 -9.59 -8.03 -6.31
N LEU A 25 -10.06 -6.79 -6.52
CA LEU A 25 -10.55 -6.31 -7.82
C LEU A 25 -9.46 -6.35 -8.90
N ALA A 26 -8.20 -6.16 -8.51
CA ALA A 26 -7.03 -6.29 -9.36
C ALA A 26 -6.45 -7.72 -9.41
N GLY A 27 -7.25 -8.75 -9.09
CA GLY A 27 -6.87 -10.16 -9.18
C GLY A 27 -5.88 -10.65 -8.12
N GLY A 28 -5.68 -9.88 -7.05
CA GLY A 28 -4.94 -10.29 -5.85
C GLY A 28 -5.82 -11.09 -4.88
N TYR A 29 -5.24 -11.51 -3.76
CA TYR A 29 -5.98 -12.20 -2.70
C TYR A 29 -6.67 -11.19 -1.78
N ALA A 30 -7.91 -11.50 -1.37
CA ALA A 30 -8.74 -10.59 -0.59
C ALA A 30 -8.28 -10.38 0.86
N ASP A 31 -7.39 -11.23 1.37
CA ASP A 31 -6.76 -11.07 2.69
C ASP A 31 -5.43 -10.30 2.62
N SER A 32 -5.00 -9.88 1.43
CA SER A 32 -3.72 -9.20 1.21
C SER A 32 -3.89 -7.78 0.70
N THR A 33 -3.08 -6.86 1.22
CA THR A 33 -3.04 -5.47 0.78
C THR A 33 -2.32 -5.31 -0.55
N ILE A 34 -2.60 -4.23 -1.27
CA ILE A 34 -1.86 -3.84 -2.47
C ILE A 34 -0.37 -3.68 -2.15
N SER A 35 -0.03 -2.99 -1.06
CA SER A 35 1.37 -2.80 -0.64
C SER A 35 2.08 -4.13 -0.37
N ALA A 36 1.43 -5.08 0.32
CA ALA A 36 2.02 -6.39 0.58
C ALA A 36 2.24 -7.18 -0.71
N ARG A 37 1.27 -7.16 -1.63
CA ARG A 37 1.39 -7.79 -2.95
C ARG A 37 2.53 -7.19 -3.77
N VAL A 38 2.65 -5.87 -3.81
CA VAL A 38 3.72 -5.18 -4.52
C VAL A 38 5.07 -5.54 -3.91
N GLY A 39 5.19 -5.48 -2.57
CA GLY A 39 6.41 -5.87 -1.86
C GLY A 39 6.85 -7.31 -2.13
N TYR A 40 5.91 -8.26 -2.18
CA TYR A 40 6.20 -9.64 -2.57
C TYR A 40 6.72 -9.73 -4.01
N ASN A 41 6.02 -9.12 -4.97
CA ASN A 41 6.31 -9.30 -6.39
C ASN A 41 7.61 -8.61 -6.83
N VAL A 42 8.05 -7.53 -6.19
CA VAL A 42 9.40 -6.98 -6.44
C VAL A 42 10.50 -8.02 -6.22
N ARG A 43 10.28 -8.94 -5.26
CA ARG A 43 11.26 -9.93 -4.80
C ARG A 43 11.12 -11.28 -5.51
N HIS A 44 9.92 -11.63 -5.95
CA HIS A 44 9.62 -12.99 -6.43
C HIS A 44 9.05 -13.05 -7.86
N ALA A 45 8.67 -11.92 -8.49
CA ALA A 45 8.18 -11.95 -9.86
C ALA A 45 9.31 -12.27 -10.85
N ALA A 46 8.91 -12.74 -12.04
CA ALA A 46 9.84 -13.03 -13.11
C ALA A 46 10.66 -11.77 -13.50
N PRO A 47 11.94 -11.91 -13.92
CA PRO A 47 12.81 -10.77 -14.22
C PRO A 47 12.21 -9.74 -15.18
N GLN A 48 11.43 -10.20 -16.16
CA GLN A 48 10.79 -9.35 -17.17
C GLN A 48 9.75 -8.39 -16.58
N ARG A 49 9.20 -8.72 -15.41
CA ARG A 49 8.16 -7.93 -14.71
C ARG A 49 8.70 -7.21 -13.49
N GLN A 50 9.95 -7.45 -13.10
CA GLN A 50 10.51 -6.88 -11.89
C GLN A 50 10.54 -5.34 -11.92
N ASN A 51 10.80 -4.74 -13.08
CA ASN A 51 10.80 -3.28 -13.25
C ASN A 51 9.41 -2.67 -13.06
N TYR A 52 8.36 -3.35 -13.51
CA TYR A 52 6.98 -2.93 -13.28
C TYR A 52 6.67 -2.89 -11.77
N TRP A 53 7.02 -3.96 -11.06
CA TRP A 53 6.79 -4.04 -9.62
C TRP A 53 7.61 -3.02 -8.84
N ARG A 54 8.87 -2.79 -9.22
CA ARG A 54 9.75 -1.77 -8.59
C ARG A 54 9.20 -0.35 -8.79
N LEU A 55 8.63 -0.07 -9.96
CA LEU A 55 7.98 1.22 -10.22
C LEU A 55 6.81 1.44 -9.25
N LEU A 56 5.92 0.46 -9.12
CA LEU A 56 4.78 0.54 -8.21
C LEU A 56 5.24 0.64 -6.75
N GLU A 57 6.24 -0.14 -6.34
CA GLU A 57 6.82 -0.08 -4.99
C GLU A 57 7.37 1.32 -4.70
N GLY A 58 8.07 1.94 -5.66
CA GLY A 58 8.57 3.30 -5.53
C GLY A 58 7.46 4.34 -5.33
N ILE A 59 6.38 4.25 -6.12
CA ILE A 59 5.22 5.16 -6.00
C ILE A 59 4.58 5.03 -4.61
N ILE A 60 4.32 3.80 -4.16
CA ILE A 60 3.66 3.55 -2.88
C ILE A 60 4.59 3.94 -1.72
N ASN A 61 5.86 3.53 -1.74
CA ASN A 61 6.81 3.89 -0.70
C ASN A 61 6.98 5.41 -0.59
N TYR A 62 7.06 6.13 -1.72
CA TYR A 62 7.08 7.59 -1.70
C TYR A 62 5.80 8.14 -1.07
N THR A 63 4.64 7.62 -1.46
CA THR A 63 3.32 8.05 -0.95
C THR A 63 3.25 7.96 0.57
N PHE A 64 3.73 6.86 1.17
CA PHE A 64 3.65 6.62 2.61
C PHE A 64 4.89 7.05 3.41
N LEU A 65 5.98 7.48 2.76
CA LEU A 65 7.25 7.84 3.40
C LEU A 65 7.14 8.74 4.65
N PRO A 66 6.32 9.82 4.67
CA PRO A 66 6.22 10.70 5.84
C PRO A 66 5.46 10.09 7.03
N LEU A 67 4.69 9.02 6.80
CA LEU A 67 3.92 8.34 7.85
C LEU A 67 4.64 7.10 8.35
N ASP A 68 5.15 6.28 7.44
CA ASP A 68 5.61 4.92 7.74
C ASP A 68 7.13 4.77 7.63
N GLY A 69 7.84 5.77 7.10
CA GLY A 69 9.27 5.69 6.82
C GLY A 69 9.59 4.91 5.53
N PRO A 70 10.86 4.53 5.32
CA PRO A 70 11.27 3.80 4.14
C PRO A 70 10.67 2.39 4.11
N ASP A 71 10.66 1.78 2.92
CA ASP A 71 10.34 0.37 2.72
C ASP A 71 8.91 -0.07 3.14
N HIS A 72 7.93 0.84 3.09
CA HIS A 72 6.52 0.57 3.42
C HIS A 72 5.99 -0.76 2.81
N CYS A 73 6.14 -0.96 1.50
CA CYS A 73 5.66 -2.19 0.84
C CYS A 73 6.38 -3.44 1.32
N TYR A 74 7.68 -3.33 1.62
CA TYR A 74 8.44 -4.46 2.13
C TYR A 74 7.97 -4.86 3.53
N GLN A 75 7.77 -3.88 4.41
CA GLN A 75 7.25 -4.13 5.75
C GLN A 75 5.82 -4.71 5.69
N ALA A 76 4.98 -4.21 4.79
CA ALA A 76 3.65 -4.76 4.54
C ALA A 76 3.71 -6.22 4.07
N TYR A 77 4.66 -6.55 3.18
CA TYR A 77 4.89 -7.92 2.74
C TYR A 77 5.32 -8.83 3.91
N LEU A 78 6.27 -8.39 4.74
CA LEU A 78 6.75 -9.18 5.88
C LEU A 78 5.67 -9.40 6.95
N ALA A 79 4.80 -8.41 7.17
CA ALA A 79 3.72 -8.48 8.14
C ALA A 79 2.49 -9.27 7.64
N GLY A 80 2.34 -9.42 6.32
CA GLY A 80 1.20 -10.09 5.69
C GLY A 80 1.33 -11.61 5.64
N ASN A 81 0.24 -12.28 5.24
CA ASN A 81 0.28 -13.71 4.95
C ASN A 81 1.14 -13.95 3.69
N GLN A 82 2.23 -14.70 3.83
CA GLN A 82 3.23 -14.91 2.77
C GLN A 82 2.85 -16.01 1.78
N THR A 83 1.73 -16.71 2.00
CA THR A 83 1.49 -18.01 1.37
C THR A 83 0.90 -17.95 -0.04
N TYR A 84 0.38 -16.81 -0.51
CA TYR A 84 -0.28 -16.77 -1.82
C TYR A 84 -0.17 -15.38 -2.46
N TYR A 85 0.60 -15.24 -3.54
CA TYR A 85 0.64 -14.02 -4.36
C TYR A 85 0.61 -14.35 -5.84
N ARG A 86 -0.26 -13.65 -6.59
CA ARG A 86 -0.41 -13.80 -8.04
C ARG A 86 0.09 -12.55 -8.75
N ASP A 87 0.98 -12.76 -9.72
CA ASP A 87 1.49 -11.73 -10.63
C ASP A 87 0.37 -11.15 -11.52
N GLY A 88 -0.76 -11.86 -11.67
CA GLY A 88 -1.96 -11.42 -12.38
C GLY A 88 -1.83 -11.46 -13.91
N SER A 89 -2.97 -11.36 -14.61
CA SER A 89 -3.00 -11.12 -16.06
C SER A 89 -2.69 -9.65 -16.37
N ASP A 90 -2.41 -9.32 -17.64
CA ASP A 90 -2.12 -7.94 -18.05
C ASP A 90 -3.27 -6.98 -17.69
N LEU A 91 -4.52 -7.40 -17.91
CA LEU A 91 -5.69 -6.61 -17.52
C LEU A 91 -5.71 -6.30 -16.01
N MET A 92 -5.42 -7.31 -15.19
CA MET A 92 -5.41 -7.15 -13.73
C MET A 92 -4.28 -6.21 -13.28
N ARG A 93 -3.14 -6.23 -13.96
CA ARG A 93 -2.04 -5.28 -13.73
C ARG A 93 -2.41 -3.86 -14.14
N VAL A 94 -3.15 -3.67 -15.23
CA VAL A 94 -3.66 -2.35 -15.62
C VAL A 94 -4.60 -1.82 -14.54
N ILE A 95 -5.56 -2.63 -14.08
CA ILE A 95 -6.47 -2.27 -12.98
C ILE A 95 -5.68 -1.91 -11.72
N LEU A 96 -4.70 -2.73 -11.34
CA LEU A 96 -3.83 -2.47 -10.19
C LEU A 96 -3.11 -1.12 -10.30
N SER A 97 -2.46 -0.87 -11.43
CA SER A 97 -1.73 0.37 -11.69
C SER A 97 -2.65 1.59 -11.65
N SER A 98 -3.84 1.50 -12.26
CA SER A 98 -4.83 2.57 -12.24
C SER A 98 -5.26 2.90 -10.81
N LEU A 99 -5.55 1.88 -9.99
CA LEU A 99 -5.89 2.08 -8.58
C LEU A 99 -4.75 2.74 -7.80
N ILE A 100 -3.51 2.28 -7.98
CA ILE A 100 -2.34 2.85 -7.29
C ILE A 100 -2.15 4.31 -7.68
N ILE A 101 -2.08 4.63 -8.98
CA ILE A 101 -1.77 5.97 -9.45
C ILE A 101 -2.88 6.96 -9.06
N PHE A 102 -4.15 6.56 -9.23
CA PHE A 102 -5.29 7.41 -8.88
C PHE A 102 -5.32 7.74 -7.39
N ASN A 103 -5.06 6.76 -6.51
CA ASN A 103 -5.10 6.97 -5.07
C ASN A 103 -3.81 7.56 -4.49
N ALA A 104 -2.65 7.32 -5.12
CA ALA A 104 -1.37 7.80 -4.63
C ALA A 104 -1.30 9.34 -4.56
N ILE A 105 -1.89 10.04 -5.53
CA ILE A 105 -1.87 11.52 -5.58
C ILE A 105 -2.55 12.14 -4.35
N PRO A 106 -3.85 11.87 -4.07
CA PRO A 106 -4.50 12.45 -2.90
C PRO A 106 -3.88 11.96 -1.58
N ILE A 107 -3.48 10.69 -1.48
CA ILE A 107 -2.85 10.15 -0.26
C ILE A 107 -1.50 10.84 -0.02
N ALA A 108 -0.68 11.05 -1.07
CA ALA A 108 0.58 11.77 -0.95
C ALA A 108 0.35 13.19 -0.42
N ILE A 109 -0.61 13.93 -0.97
CA ILE A 109 -0.93 15.29 -0.46
C ILE A 109 -1.30 15.23 1.03
N VAL A 110 -2.20 14.34 1.41
CA VAL A 110 -2.65 14.18 2.81
C VAL A 110 -1.49 13.81 3.73
N THR A 111 -0.65 12.82 3.35
CA THR A 111 0.50 12.40 4.18
C THR A 111 1.48 13.53 4.41
N ARG A 112 1.74 14.39 3.39
CA ARG A 112 2.62 15.55 3.52
C ARG A 112 2.02 16.62 4.42
N VAL A 113 0.73 16.93 4.27
CA VAL A 113 0.03 17.88 5.14
C VAL A 113 0.05 17.41 6.59
N VAL A 114 -0.28 16.14 6.84
CA VAL A 114 -0.25 15.55 8.18
C VAL A 114 1.16 15.58 8.78
N ALA A 115 2.18 15.19 8.02
CA ALA A 115 3.56 15.22 8.49
C ALA A 115 4.03 16.64 8.81
N TRP A 116 3.69 17.62 7.95
CA TRP A 116 3.99 19.03 8.19
C TRP A 116 3.34 19.56 9.47
N HIS A 117 2.07 19.21 9.72
CA HIS A 117 1.39 19.59 10.96
C HIS A 117 2.05 18.94 12.19
N ARG A 118 2.43 17.65 12.11
CA ARG A 118 3.13 16.97 13.21
C ARG A 118 4.44 17.67 13.56
N ASN A 119 5.24 18.03 12.55
CA ASN A 119 6.53 18.69 12.76
C ASN A 119 6.38 20.10 13.37
N ARG A 120 5.30 20.82 13.06
CA ARG A 120 5.01 22.14 13.65
C ARG A 120 4.67 22.12 15.13
N HIS A 121 4.13 21.01 15.65
CA HIS A 121 3.76 20.90 17.06
C HIS A 121 4.87 20.29 17.93
N GLN A 122 6.01 19.93 17.33
CA GLN A 122 7.19 19.43 18.04
C GLN A 122 8.25 20.52 18.31
N HIS A 123 8.00 21.75 17.84
CA HIS A 123 8.81 22.96 18.07
C HIS A 123 7.94 24.01 18.76
#